data_AF-A0A453Q118-F1
#
_entry.id   AF-A0A453Q118-F1
#
_cell.length_a   1.000
_cell.length_b   1.000
_cell.length_c   1.000
_cell.angle_alpha   90.00
_cell.angle_beta   90.00
_cell.angle_gamma   90.00
#
_symmetry.space_group_name_H-M   'P 1'
#
loop_
_entity.id
_entity.type
_entity.pdbx_description
1 polymer ?
#
loop_
_entity_poly.entity_id
_entity_poly.type
_entity_poly.pdbx_seq_one_letter_code
_entity_poly.pdbx_strand_id
1 'polypeptide(L)'
;ADRREVVCNESIEIAKFLCTLADDGALDLWPPEHRQEIDRWYGVIYPSVNNGVYRCGFAQSQAAYDAAAAELFDALDMLEGHLSGSRYLCAGAGVTLADVCLFTTLIRFDLVYNPLFRCSRRKLVEYPSLHAYMREIYQLPAAAETCDMAAIADGYFGTLFPLNPGGILPVVPASCSREALMKPHGREALPSAAAAAADGRQLGAAASIVG
;
A
#
# COMPACT_ATOMS: atom_id res chain seq x y z
N ALA A 1 -16.30 -16.76 -34.42
CA ALA A 1 -15.94 -17.35 -33.12
C ALA A 1 -15.19 -16.29 -32.33
N ASP A 2 -15.67 -15.93 -31.14
CA ASP A 2 -14.96 -14.97 -30.29
C ASP A 2 -13.61 -15.54 -29.86
N ARG A 3 -12.54 -14.78 -30.13
CA ARG A 3 -11.17 -15.12 -29.81
C ARG A 3 -10.92 -14.75 -28.34
N ARG A 4 -10.61 -15.73 -27.49
CA ARG A 4 -10.28 -15.50 -26.06
C ARG A 4 -8.76 -15.43 -25.92
N GLU A 5 -8.24 -14.23 -25.67
CA GLU A 5 -6.81 -13.98 -25.51
C GLU A 5 -6.54 -13.14 -24.26
N VAL A 6 -5.38 -13.36 -23.64
CA VAL A 6 -4.88 -12.52 -22.55
C VAL A 6 -4.30 -11.26 -23.17
N VAL A 7 -4.91 -10.11 -22.88
CA VAL A 7 -4.49 -8.81 -23.44
C VAL A 7 -3.34 -8.19 -22.63
N CYS A 8 -3.42 -8.27 -21.30
CA CYS A 8 -2.40 -7.77 -20.38
C CYS A 8 -2.49 -8.53 -19.06
N ASN A 9 -1.34 -8.84 -18.46
CA ASN A 9 -1.21 -9.44 -17.13
C ASN A 9 -0.30 -8.61 -16.20
N GLU A 10 0.11 -7.42 -16.62
CA GLU A 10 0.91 -6.49 -15.82
C GLU A 10 -0.01 -5.58 -15.00
N SER A 11 -0.11 -5.85 -13.69
CA SER A 11 -1.08 -5.21 -12.80
C SER A 11 -1.03 -3.67 -12.81
N ILE A 12 0.16 -3.07 -12.87
CA ILE A 12 0.32 -1.61 -12.90
C ILE A 12 -0.19 -1.00 -14.21
N GLU A 13 -0.01 -1.68 -15.34
CA GLU A 13 -0.51 -1.21 -16.64
C GLU A 13 -2.03 -1.36 -16.73
N ILE A 14 -2.58 -2.44 -16.16
CA ILE A 14 -4.03 -2.60 -16.00
C ILE A 14 -4.59 -1.49 -15.09
N ALA A 15 -3.94 -1.20 -13.97
CA ALA A 15 -4.38 -0.15 -13.06
C ALA A 15 -4.36 1.24 -13.73
N LYS A 16 -3.28 1.60 -14.44
CA LYS A 16 -3.21 2.83 -15.24
C LYS A 16 -4.32 2.90 -16.27
N PHE A 17 -4.57 1.82 -17.00
CA PHE A 17 -5.67 1.75 -17.96
C PHE A 17 -7.03 1.97 -17.29
N LEU A 18 -7.30 1.32 -16.15
CA LEU A 18 -8.54 1.53 -15.39
C LEU A 18 -8.70 2.98 -14.92
N CYS A 19 -7.62 3.67 -14.52
CA CYS A 19 -7.67 5.09 -14.21
C CYS A 19 -8.13 5.95 -15.39
N THR A 20 -7.83 5.55 -16.63
CA THR A 20 -8.31 6.29 -17.83
C THR A 20 -9.80 6.12 -18.11
N LEU A 21 -10.45 5.14 -17.47
CA LEU A 21 -11.87 4.84 -17.63
C LEU A 21 -12.74 5.39 -16.49
N ALA A 22 -12.13 6.01 -15.48
CA ALA A 22 -12.84 6.48 -14.29
C ALA A 22 -13.71 7.72 -14.62
N ASP A 23 -14.89 7.79 -14.00
CA ASP A 23 -15.85 8.90 -14.19
C ASP A 23 -15.39 10.19 -13.47
N ASP A 24 -15.93 11.32 -13.91
CA ASP A 24 -15.78 12.65 -13.31
C ASP A 24 -16.36 12.68 -11.88
N GLY A 25 -15.53 12.36 -10.88
CA GLY A 25 -15.93 12.25 -9.48
C GLY A 25 -15.22 11.13 -8.73
N ALA A 26 -14.56 10.21 -9.45
CA ALA A 26 -13.64 9.27 -8.86
C ALA A 26 -12.37 9.98 -8.36
N LEU A 27 -11.70 9.35 -7.39
CA LEU A 27 -10.37 9.74 -6.96
C LEU A 27 -9.39 9.54 -8.12
N ASP A 28 -8.72 10.60 -8.58
CA ASP A 28 -7.69 10.49 -9.60
C ASP A 28 -6.40 9.91 -8.98
N LEU A 29 -6.17 8.62 -9.22
CA LEU A 29 -5.01 7.89 -8.74
C LEU A 29 -3.79 8.06 -9.66
N TRP A 30 -3.95 8.58 -10.89
CA TRP A 30 -2.86 8.71 -11.86
C TRP A 30 -2.82 10.08 -12.55
N PRO A 31 -2.84 11.18 -11.77
CA PRO A 31 -2.90 12.54 -12.31
C PRO A 31 -1.63 12.87 -13.09
N PRO A 32 -1.73 13.54 -14.27
CA PRO A 32 -0.58 13.86 -15.13
C PRO A 32 0.60 14.52 -14.41
N GLU A 33 0.33 15.45 -13.50
CA GLU A 33 1.31 16.23 -12.75
C GLU A 33 2.15 15.41 -11.77
N HIS A 34 1.67 14.25 -11.31
CA HIS A 34 2.39 13.38 -10.36
C HIS A 34 2.94 12.10 -11.00
N ARG A 35 2.75 11.86 -12.30
CA ARG A 35 3.17 10.59 -12.94
C ARG A 35 4.65 10.26 -12.75
N GLN A 36 5.52 11.25 -12.87
CA GLN A 36 6.97 11.04 -12.66
C GLN A 36 7.29 10.65 -11.21
N GLU A 37 6.58 11.22 -10.25
CA GLU A 37 6.76 10.90 -8.83
C GLU A 37 6.18 9.52 -8.49
N ILE A 38 5.03 9.17 -9.09
CA ILE A 38 4.44 7.83 -9.02
C ILE A 38 5.43 6.78 -9.55
N ASP A 39 6.01 7.01 -10.73
CA ASP A 39 6.99 6.10 -11.33
C ASP A 39 8.26 5.98 -10.47
N ARG A 40 8.71 7.09 -9.86
CA ARG A 40 9.84 7.09 -8.92
C ARG A 40 9.57 6.21 -7.71
N TRP A 41 8.41 6.39 -7.06
CA TRP A 41 8.03 5.58 -5.90
C TRP A 41 7.80 4.13 -6.26
N TYR A 42 7.12 3.85 -7.37
CA TYR A 42 6.93 2.50 -7.86
C TYR A 42 8.27 1.79 -8.13
N GLY A 43 9.26 2.51 -8.65
CA GLY A 43 10.63 2.00 -8.85
C GLY A 43 11.36 1.59 -7.56
N VAL A 44 10.94 2.08 -6.40
CA VAL A 44 11.41 1.63 -5.08
C VAL A 44 10.52 0.50 -4.55
N ILE A 45 9.21 0.74 -4.54
CA ILE A 45 8.23 -0.12 -3.88
C ILE A 45 8.16 -1.49 -4.55
N TYR A 46 8.15 -1.55 -5.88
CA TYR A 46 8.02 -2.81 -6.58
C TYR A 46 9.19 -3.78 -6.32
N PRO A 47 10.46 -3.44 -6.63
CA PRO A 47 11.56 -4.40 -6.45
C PRO A 47 11.85 -4.72 -4.99
N SER A 48 11.78 -3.72 -4.09
CA SER A 48 12.28 -3.85 -2.72
C SER A 48 11.18 -4.17 -1.70
N VAL A 49 9.92 -3.84 -1.97
CA VAL A 49 8.81 -4.10 -1.03
C VAL A 49 7.83 -5.13 -1.59
N ASN A 50 7.15 -4.84 -2.71
CA ASN A 50 6.14 -5.74 -3.28
C ASN A 50 6.74 -7.10 -3.66
N ASN A 51 7.86 -7.09 -4.39
CA ASN A 51 8.59 -8.30 -4.74
C ASN A 51 9.61 -8.70 -3.64
N GLY A 52 10.06 -7.75 -2.83
CA GLY A 52 11.02 -8.00 -1.74
C GLY A 52 10.54 -9.03 -0.72
N VAL A 53 9.26 -8.97 -0.33
CA VAL A 53 8.69 -9.98 0.59
C VAL A 53 8.69 -11.39 -0.02
N TYR A 54 8.42 -11.52 -1.32
CA TYR A 54 8.49 -12.81 -2.03
C TYR A 54 9.92 -13.31 -2.14
N ARG A 55 10.87 -12.41 -2.43
CA ARG A 55 12.31 -12.75 -2.43
C ARG A 55 12.77 -13.28 -1.07
N CYS A 56 12.26 -12.73 0.03
CA CYS A 56 12.49 -13.28 1.37
C CYS A 56 11.86 -14.66 1.52
N GLY A 57 10.57 -14.80 1.21
CA GLY A 57 9.83 -16.05 1.43
C GLY A 57 10.33 -17.23 0.61
N PHE A 58 10.74 -16.98 -0.63
CA PHE A 58 11.19 -18.00 -1.57
C PHE A 58 12.71 -18.13 -1.68
N ALA A 59 13.47 -17.43 -0.84
CA ALA A 59 14.93 -17.56 -0.80
C ALA A 59 15.35 -19.02 -0.57
N GLN A 60 16.27 -19.51 -1.43
CA GLN A 60 16.79 -20.89 -1.37
C GLN A 60 18.13 -20.99 -0.65
N SER A 61 18.65 -19.88 -0.12
CA SER A 61 19.89 -19.83 0.66
C SER A 61 19.83 -18.71 1.70
N GLN A 62 20.62 -18.85 2.77
CA GLN A 62 20.71 -17.84 3.82
C GLN A 62 21.20 -16.50 3.26
N ALA A 63 22.21 -16.51 2.39
CA ALA A 63 22.74 -15.29 1.78
C ALA A 63 21.71 -14.56 0.90
N ALA A 64 20.89 -15.31 0.15
CA ALA A 64 19.81 -14.71 -0.66
C ALA A 64 18.71 -14.12 0.22
N TYR A 65 18.34 -14.82 1.30
CA TYR A 65 17.40 -14.33 2.28
C TYR A 65 17.93 -13.06 2.98
N ASP A 66 19.17 -13.07 3.47
CA ASP A 66 19.77 -11.95 4.19
C ASP A 66 19.83 -10.70 3.32
N ALA A 67 20.21 -10.84 2.04
CA ALA A 67 20.23 -9.74 1.10
C ALA A 67 18.82 -9.18 0.81
N ALA A 68 17.84 -10.07 0.58
CA ALA A 68 16.46 -9.65 0.33
C ALA A 68 15.82 -8.99 1.56
N ALA A 69 16.07 -9.55 2.74
CA ALA A 69 15.56 -9.03 4.00
C ALA A 69 16.17 -7.66 4.31
N ALA A 70 17.49 -7.49 4.12
CA ALA A 70 18.16 -6.20 4.29
C ALA A 70 17.54 -5.13 3.36
N GLU A 71 17.42 -5.43 2.07
CA GLU A 71 16.83 -4.51 1.09
C GLU A 71 15.38 -4.15 1.41
N LEU A 72 14.54 -5.13 1.78
CA LEU A 72 13.16 -4.91 2.17
C LEU A 72 13.07 -3.95 3.36
N PHE A 73 13.88 -4.20 4.38
CA PHE A 73 13.80 -3.48 5.62
C PHE A 73 14.42 -2.08 5.54
N ASP A 74 15.48 -1.89 4.73
CA ASP A 74 16.00 -0.56 4.39
C ASP A 74 14.95 0.26 3.64
N ALA A 75 14.21 -0.36 2.71
CA ALA A 75 13.10 0.30 2.01
C ALA A 75 11.95 0.66 2.95
N LEU A 76 11.57 -0.22 3.88
CA LEU A 76 10.53 0.07 4.88
C LEU A 76 10.97 1.20 5.83
N ASP A 77 12.23 1.23 6.26
CA ASP A 77 12.77 2.31 7.11
C ASP A 77 12.77 3.65 6.36
N MET A 78 13.12 3.65 5.07
CA MET A 78 13.05 4.83 4.22
C MET A 78 11.62 5.34 4.04
N LEU A 79 10.66 4.43 3.79
CA LEU A 79 9.24 4.77 3.67
C LEU A 79 8.66 5.28 4.99
N GLU A 80 9.02 4.69 6.12
CA GLU A 80 8.65 5.19 7.46
C GLU A 80 9.16 6.62 7.67
N GLY A 81 10.43 6.89 7.34
CA GLY A 81 11.01 8.22 7.42
C GLY A 81 10.25 9.24 6.56
N HIS A 82 9.96 8.91 5.30
CA HIS A 82 9.19 9.77 4.40
C HIS A 82 7.76 10.04 4.92
N LEU A 83 7.04 8.98 5.30
CA LEU A 83 5.64 9.04 5.72
C LEU A 83 5.44 9.64 7.12
N SER A 84 6.52 9.87 7.87
CA SER A 84 6.50 10.61 9.13
C SER A 84 6.26 12.11 8.93
N GLY A 85 6.70 12.66 7.79
CA GLY A 85 6.53 14.07 7.43
C GLY A 85 5.52 14.31 6.30
N SER A 86 5.21 13.28 5.51
CA SER A 86 4.30 13.37 4.36
C SER A 86 3.08 12.48 4.56
N ARG A 87 1.88 12.99 4.27
CA ARG A 87 0.64 12.20 4.41
C ARG A 87 0.58 11.01 3.43
N TYR A 88 1.05 11.20 2.20
CA TYR A 88 1.11 10.19 1.14
C TYR A 88 2.51 10.16 0.50
N LEU A 89 2.73 9.20 -0.41
CA LEU A 89 4.01 9.05 -1.10
C LEU A 89 4.31 10.26 -1.99
N CYS A 90 3.37 10.65 -2.85
CA CYS A 90 3.53 11.82 -3.70
C CYS A 90 3.21 13.09 -2.92
N ALA A 91 4.23 13.92 -2.65
CA ALA A 91 4.07 15.07 -1.78
C ALA A 91 3.14 16.11 -2.42
N GLY A 92 2.19 16.63 -1.63
CA GLY A 92 1.21 17.60 -2.14
C GLY A 92 0.14 17.00 -3.07
N ALA A 93 0.11 15.67 -3.23
CA ALA A 93 -0.98 14.94 -3.87
C ALA A 93 -2.00 14.41 -2.83
N GLY A 94 -3.12 13.89 -3.34
CA GLY A 94 -3.95 12.91 -2.61
C GLY A 94 -3.34 11.51 -2.69
N VAL A 95 -4.16 10.48 -2.50
CA VAL A 95 -3.75 9.10 -2.74
C VAL A 95 -3.53 8.87 -4.23
N THR A 96 -2.44 8.20 -4.60
CA THR A 96 -2.04 7.89 -5.97
C THR A 96 -1.87 6.37 -6.18
N LEU A 97 -1.60 5.94 -7.41
CA LEU A 97 -1.29 4.55 -7.73
C LEU A 97 -0.08 4.01 -6.95
N ALA A 98 0.93 4.83 -6.67
CA ALA A 98 2.06 4.41 -5.85
C ALA A 98 1.59 4.00 -4.45
N ASP A 99 0.63 4.73 -3.88
CA ASP A 99 0.09 4.45 -2.56
C ASP A 99 -0.71 3.15 -2.53
N VAL A 100 -1.53 2.92 -3.57
CA VAL A 100 -2.29 1.67 -3.77
C VAL A 100 -1.33 0.48 -3.89
N CYS A 101 -0.27 0.60 -4.70
CA CYS A 101 0.72 -0.46 -4.85
C CYS A 101 1.41 -0.82 -3.53
N LEU A 102 1.83 0.19 -2.74
CA LEU A 102 2.42 -0.05 -1.43
C LEU A 102 1.42 -0.69 -0.46
N PHE A 103 0.19 -0.15 -0.39
CA PHE A 103 -0.86 -0.60 0.51
C PHE A 103 -1.12 -2.12 0.40
N THR A 104 -1.16 -2.65 -0.83
CA THR A 104 -1.41 -4.08 -1.05
C THR A 104 -0.40 -4.99 -0.34
N THR A 105 0.86 -4.56 -0.21
CA THR A 105 1.86 -5.31 0.56
C THR A 105 1.73 -5.05 2.06
N LEU A 106 1.53 -3.80 2.46
CA LEU A 106 1.43 -3.43 3.88
C LEU A 106 0.28 -4.17 4.59
N ILE A 107 -0.91 -4.19 3.99
CA ILE A 107 -2.10 -4.81 4.61
C ILE A 107 -1.95 -6.32 4.84
N ARG A 108 -1.03 -6.98 4.12
CA ARG A 108 -0.72 -8.42 4.23
C ARG A 108 0.49 -8.71 5.11
N PHE A 109 1.24 -7.67 5.51
CA PHE A 109 2.57 -7.83 6.09
C PHE A 109 2.57 -8.62 7.40
N ASP A 110 1.81 -8.15 8.40
CA ASP A 110 1.78 -8.79 9.71
C ASP A 110 1.02 -10.13 9.71
N LEU A 111 0.04 -10.28 8.82
CA LEU A 111 -0.76 -11.51 8.69
C LEU A 111 0.00 -12.64 7.99
N VAL A 112 0.74 -12.31 6.92
CA VAL A 112 1.33 -13.29 6.01
C VAL A 112 2.84 -13.17 5.95
N TYR A 113 3.37 -12.02 5.52
CA TYR A 113 4.79 -11.94 5.13
C TYR A 113 5.72 -12.07 6.33
N ASN A 114 5.33 -11.50 7.47
CA ASN A 114 6.09 -11.63 8.70
C ASN A 114 6.19 -13.10 9.17
N PRO A 115 5.08 -13.84 9.38
CA PRO A 115 5.15 -15.24 9.81
C PRO A 115 5.58 -16.24 8.73
N LEU A 116 5.07 -16.13 7.49
CA LEU A 116 5.28 -17.14 6.44
C LEU A 116 6.57 -16.89 5.63
N PHE A 117 6.81 -15.64 5.25
CA PHE A 117 7.99 -15.25 4.45
C PHE A 117 9.19 -14.83 5.31
N ARG A 118 9.08 -15.01 6.63
CA ARG A 118 10.11 -14.70 7.62
C ARG A 118 10.52 -13.22 7.63
N CYS A 119 9.70 -12.31 7.11
CA CYS A 119 9.93 -10.86 7.13
C CYS A 119 9.77 -10.30 8.56
N SER A 120 10.65 -10.73 9.47
CA SER A 120 10.39 -10.78 10.92
C SER A 120 11.23 -9.82 11.76
N ARG A 121 12.07 -8.97 11.15
CA ARG A 121 12.88 -7.96 11.86
C ARG A 121 12.02 -7.02 12.70
N ARG A 122 10.87 -6.62 12.16
CA ARG A 122 9.90 -5.70 12.79
C ARG A 122 8.53 -5.89 12.14
N LYS A 123 7.48 -5.94 12.95
CA LYS A 123 6.09 -5.97 12.49
C LYS A 123 5.69 -4.60 11.94
N LEU A 124 4.74 -4.57 11.02
CA LEU A 124 4.21 -3.34 10.47
C LEU A 124 3.60 -2.44 11.56
N VAL A 125 2.86 -3.01 12.51
CA VAL A 125 2.28 -2.27 13.64
C VAL A 125 3.31 -1.50 14.49
N GLU A 126 4.59 -1.92 14.43
CA GLU A 126 5.67 -1.26 15.15
C GLU A 126 6.24 -0.06 14.39
N TYR A 127 5.88 0.17 13.13
CA TYR A 127 6.20 1.37 12.34
C TYR A 127 5.06 2.40 12.45
N PRO A 128 5.18 3.46 13.27
CA PRO A 128 4.06 4.34 13.56
C PRO A 128 3.46 5.00 12.31
N SER A 129 4.32 5.49 11.40
CA SER A 129 3.87 6.23 10.22
C SER A 129 3.29 5.29 9.17
N LEU A 130 3.98 4.20 8.85
CA LEU A 130 3.51 3.17 7.91
C LEU A 130 2.22 2.48 8.37
N HIS A 131 2.11 2.15 9.66
CA HIS A 131 0.90 1.52 10.18
C HIS A 131 -0.29 2.48 10.17
N ALA A 132 -0.08 3.75 10.52
CA ALA A 132 -1.11 4.77 10.40
C ALA A 132 -1.50 5.00 8.93
N TYR A 133 -0.52 5.03 8.02
CA TYR A 133 -0.71 5.23 6.58
C TYR A 133 -1.51 4.08 5.95
N MET A 134 -1.18 2.83 6.29
CA MET A 134 -1.95 1.66 5.87
C MET A 134 -3.41 1.73 6.36
N ARG A 135 -3.63 2.13 7.63
CA ARG A 135 -4.99 2.27 8.18
C ARG A 135 -5.78 3.39 7.50
N GLU A 136 -5.14 4.50 7.16
CA GLU A 136 -5.77 5.58 6.40
C GLU A 136 -6.25 5.10 5.04
N ILE A 137 -5.42 4.39 4.27
CA ILE A 137 -5.82 3.85 2.97
C ILE A 137 -6.91 2.77 3.13
N TYR A 138 -6.82 1.93 4.15
CA TYR A 138 -7.86 0.94 4.47
C TYR A 138 -9.22 1.59 4.75
N GLN A 139 -9.22 2.79 5.32
CA GLN A 139 -10.43 3.54 5.68
C GLN A 139 -11.02 4.36 4.51
N LEU A 140 -10.38 4.38 3.34
CA LEU A 140 -10.97 4.97 2.14
C LEU A 140 -12.29 4.25 1.77
N PRO A 141 -13.25 4.97 1.14
CA PRO A 141 -14.48 4.35 0.66
C PRO A 141 -14.21 3.09 -0.18
N ALA A 142 -14.94 2.02 0.11
CA ALA A 142 -14.81 0.68 -0.49
C ALA A 142 -13.47 -0.05 -0.30
N ALA A 143 -12.38 0.59 0.15
CA ALA A 143 -11.08 -0.07 0.28
C ALA A 143 -11.13 -1.26 1.26
N ALA A 144 -11.76 -1.07 2.42
CA ALA A 144 -11.92 -2.12 3.43
C ALA A 144 -12.70 -3.35 2.94
N GLU A 145 -13.57 -3.20 1.92
CA GLU A 145 -14.36 -4.29 1.34
C GLU A 145 -13.54 -5.16 0.40
N THR A 146 -12.44 -4.62 -0.15
CA THR A 146 -11.49 -5.37 -0.98
C THR A 146 -10.51 -6.24 -0.17
N CYS A 147 -10.55 -6.13 1.16
CA CYS A 147 -9.57 -6.73 2.07
C CYS A 147 -10.18 -7.89 2.88
N ASP A 148 -10.35 -9.05 2.25
CA ASP A 148 -10.72 -10.28 2.95
C ASP A 148 -9.48 -10.94 3.57
N MET A 149 -9.28 -10.70 4.87
CA MET A 149 -8.13 -11.25 5.62
C MET A 149 -8.15 -12.78 5.70
N ALA A 150 -9.33 -13.40 5.72
CA ALA A 150 -9.45 -14.85 5.77
C ALA A 150 -9.04 -15.47 4.43
N ALA A 151 -9.55 -14.93 3.32
CA ALA A 151 -9.17 -15.37 1.98
C ALA A 151 -7.68 -15.11 1.69
N ILE A 152 -7.13 -13.99 2.18
CA ILE A 152 -5.68 -13.73 2.10
C ILE A 152 -4.90 -14.81 2.86
N ALA A 153 -5.26 -15.10 4.12
CA ALA A 153 -4.54 -16.12 4.90
C ALA A 153 -4.65 -17.50 4.24
N ASP A 154 -5.86 -17.91 3.82
CA ASP A 154 -6.08 -19.19 3.14
C ASP A 154 -5.25 -19.31 1.86
N GLY A 155 -5.25 -18.27 1.03
CA GLY A 155 -4.47 -18.24 -0.20
C GLY A 155 -2.98 -18.45 0.03
N TYR A 156 -2.37 -17.83 1.03
CA TYR A 156 -0.92 -17.97 1.26
C TYR A 156 -0.56 -19.22 2.05
N PHE A 157 -1.23 -19.49 3.17
CA PHE A 157 -0.90 -20.62 4.04
C PHE A 157 -1.38 -21.95 3.48
N GLY A 158 -2.45 -21.96 2.68
CA GLY A 158 -3.01 -23.17 2.07
C GLY A 158 -2.36 -23.57 0.74
N THR A 159 -1.89 -22.61 -0.07
CA THR A 159 -1.45 -22.91 -1.46
C THR A 159 0.06 -22.87 -1.68
N LEU A 160 0.82 -22.14 -0.87
CA LEU A 160 2.26 -21.92 -1.12
C LEU A 160 3.12 -23.06 -0.59
N PHE A 161 3.02 -24.23 -1.22
CA PHE A 161 4.00 -25.29 -1.06
C PHE A 161 5.35 -24.90 -1.70
N PRO A 162 6.52 -25.17 -1.07
CA PRO A 162 6.73 -25.93 0.17
C PRO A 162 6.81 -25.08 1.44
N LEU A 163 6.39 -23.81 1.43
CA LEU A 163 6.59 -22.89 2.56
C LEU A 163 5.76 -23.27 3.79
N ASN A 164 4.55 -23.80 3.60
CA ASN A 164 3.70 -24.31 4.68
C ASN A 164 3.11 -25.69 4.36
N PRO A 165 3.88 -26.79 4.44
CA PRO A 165 3.42 -28.13 4.03
C PRO A 165 2.21 -28.63 4.83
N GLY A 166 2.03 -28.15 6.06
CA GLY A 166 0.91 -28.55 6.92
C GLY A 166 -0.41 -27.85 6.59
N GLY A 167 -0.40 -26.80 5.77
CA GLY A 167 -1.61 -26.03 5.45
C GLY A 167 -2.29 -25.39 6.67
N ILE A 168 -1.58 -25.28 7.80
CA ILE A 168 -2.15 -24.74 9.04
C ILE A 168 -2.18 -23.22 8.92
N LEU A 169 -3.36 -22.63 9.13
CA LEU A 169 -3.55 -21.18 9.19
C LEU A 169 -3.21 -20.69 10.61
N PRO A 170 -2.40 -19.62 10.75
CA PRO A 170 -2.17 -19.02 12.04
C PRO A 170 -3.44 -18.29 12.53
N VAL A 171 -3.52 -18.08 13.84
CA VAL A 171 -4.50 -17.14 14.40
C VAL A 171 -4.19 -15.75 13.86
N VAL A 172 -5.22 -15.09 13.31
CA VAL A 172 -5.11 -13.73 12.76
C VAL A 172 -4.65 -12.77 13.87
N PRO A 173 -3.56 -11.99 13.66
CA PRO A 173 -3.14 -11.00 14.63
C PRO A 173 -4.25 -10.00 14.94
N ALA A 174 -4.42 -9.63 16.22
CA ALA A 174 -5.45 -8.67 16.63
C ALA A 174 -5.31 -7.30 15.91
N SER A 175 -4.10 -6.93 15.48
CA SER A 175 -3.84 -5.72 14.68
C SER A 175 -4.44 -5.76 13.28
N CYS A 176 -4.75 -6.96 12.74
CA CYS A 176 -5.35 -7.16 11.43
C CYS A 176 -6.88 -7.25 11.46
N SER A 177 -7.51 -7.17 12.65
CA SER A 177 -8.97 -7.16 12.75
C SER A 177 -9.55 -5.88 12.14
N ARG A 178 -10.79 -5.95 11.61
CA ARG A 178 -11.46 -4.77 11.07
C ARG A 178 -11.58 -3.67 12.11
N GLU A 179 -11.87 -4.03 13.35
CA GLU A 179 -11.99 -3.09 14.48
C GLU A 179 -10.66 -2.39 14.75
N ALA A 180 -9.53 -3.09 14.69
CA ALA A 180 -8.21 -2.51 14.86
C ALA A 180 -7.83 -1.57 13.70
N LEU A 181 -8.10 -2.00 12.46
CA LEU A 181 -7.79 -1.24 11.26
C LEU A 181 -8.66 0.01 11.09
N MET A 182 -9.89 0.01 11.63
CA MET A 182 -10.80 1.15 11.64
C MET A 182 -10.55 2.15 12.78
N LYS A 183 -9.59 1.91 13.69
CA LYS A 183 -9.23 2.91 14.71
C LYS A 183 -8.67 4.17 14.04
N PRO A 184 -8.87 5.37 14.63
CA PRO A 184 -8.31 6.62 14.11
C PRO A 184 -6.81 6.53 13.83
N HIS A 185 -6.38 7.01 12.67
CA HIS A 185 -4.99 6.95 12.22
C HIS A 185 -4.18 8.22 12.54
N GLY A 186 -4.81 9.38 12.72
CA GLY A 186 -4.13 10.60 13.15
C GLY A 186 -3.30 11.29 12.07
N ARG A 187 -3.53 10.96 10.79
CA ARG A 187 -2.71 11.44 9.65
C ARG A 187 -3.28 12.68 8.99
N GLU A 188 -4.50 13.05 9.34
CA GLU A 188 -5.17 14.30 8.99
C GLU A 188 -4.40 15.54 9.43
N ALA A 189 -3.52 15.43 10.43
CA ALA A 189 -2.65 16.51 10.87
C ALA A 189 -1.44 16.76 9.93
N LEU A 190 -1.13 15.83 9.02
CA LEU A 190 -0.04 15.95 8.07
C LEU A 190 -0.48 16.71 6.80
N PRO A 191 0.44 17.45 6.14
CA PRO A 191 0.12 18.18 4.91
C PRO A 191 -0.34 17.25 3.78
N SER A 192 -1.37 17.67 3.04
CA SER A 192 -1.86 17.00 1.81
C SER A 192 -2.58 17.97 0.87
N ALA A 193 -2.69 17.62 -0.42
CA ALA A 193 -3.40 18.40 -1.44
C ALA A 193 -4.79 18.88 -0.99
N ALA A 194 -5.54 18.01 -0.31
CA ALA A 194 -6.90 18.30 0.12
C ALA A 194 -6.96 19.42 1.18
N ALA A 195 -5.94 19.53 2.04
CA ALA A 195 -5.83 20.61 3.02
C ALA A 195 -5.48 21.94 2.35
N ALA A 196 -4.58 21.92 1.36
CA ALA A 196 -4.21 23.12 0.60
C ALA A 196 -5.37 23.67 -0.25
N ALA A 197 -6.19 22.79 -0.83
CA ALA A 197 -7.39 23.18 -1.57
C ALA A 197 -8.50 23.78 -0.68
N ALA A 198 -8.61 23.33 0.57
CA ALA A 198 -9.55 23.87 1.56
C ALA A 198 -9.13 25.29 2.02
N ASP A 199 -7.84 25.51 2.30
CA ASP A 199 -7.29 26.83 2.65
C ASP A 199 -7.41 27.83 1.48
N GLY A 200 -7.16 27.38 0.24
CA GLY A 200 -7.30 28.22 -0.96
C GLY A 200 -8.74 28.67 -1.23
N ARG A 201 -9.75 27.84 -0.90
CA ARG A 201 -11.17 28.21 -1.00
C ARG A 201 -11.59 29.20 0.10
N GLN A 202 -11.01 29.12 1.29
CA GLN A 202 -11.28 30.06 2.37
C GLN A 202 -10.73 31.47 2.08
N LEU A 203 -9.57 31.57 1.42
CA LEU A 203 -8.99 32.84 0.99
C LEU A 203 -9.73 33.46 -0.21
N GLY A 204 -10.28 32.63 -1.12
CA GLY A 204 -11.10 33.09 -2.25
C GLY A 204 -12.47 33.65 -1.84
N ALA A 205 -13.08 33.11 -0.78
CA ALA A 205 -14.37 33.60 -0.27
C ALA A 205 -14.27 34.97 0.44
N ALA A 206 -13.10 35.34 0.97
CA ALA A 206 -12.89 36.64 1.59
C ALA A 206 -12.66 37.77 0.57
N ALA A 207 -12.29 37.44 -0.68
CA ALA A 207 -12.00 38.43 -1.73
C ALA A 207 -13.22 38.88 -2.55
N SER A 208 -14.42 38.35 -2.28
CA SER A 208 -15.65 38.65 -3.05
C SER A 208 -16.68 39.50 -2.27
N ILE A 209 -16.31 40.06 -1.11
CA ILE A 209 -17.19 40.92 -0.29
C ILE A 209 -16.81 42.42 -0.41
N VAL A 210 -15.80 42.77 -1.21
CA VAL A 210 -15.48 44.18 -1.52
C VAL A 210 -15.27 44.32 -3.03
N GLY A 211 -16.36 44.57 -3.75
CA GLY A 211 -16.39 44.85 -5.19
C GLY A 211 -17.75 45.37 -5.61
#